data_AF-A0A6P8BFU6-F1
#
_entry.id   AF-A0A6P8BFU6-F1
#
_cell.length_a   1.000
_cell.length_b   1.000
_cell.length_c   1.000
_cell.angle_alpha   90.00
_cell.angle_beta   90.00
_cell.angle_gamma   90.00
#
_symmetry.space_group_name_H-M   'P 1'
#
loop_
_entity.id
_entity.type
_entity.pdbx_description
1 polymer ?
#
loop_
_entity_poly.entity_id
_entity_poly.type
_entity_poly.pdbx_seq_one_letter_code
_entity_poly.pdbx_strand_id
1 'polypeptide(L)'
;MLVSSLLVAVAIVATPIATASPINGTCKGLPQPAGIDCGRTRCIGEQVCCNPTCSMCTAPGMMCTMQDCGHLEGRPAVVKPPTVVAPLPHLSSNKSATEPKPTKPATRPAPKPMDGVACGKNTCAAGEVCCNSSCGICTPPDGACIMMFCGDSQLPDNSVPS
;
A
#
# COMPACT_ATOMS: atom_id res chain seq x y z
N MET A 1 6.24 53.25 -35.43
CA MET A 1 7.17 52.22 -35.94
C MET A 1 6.46 50.88 -35.84
N LEU A 2 6.17 50.28 -37.00
CA LEU A 2 5.55 48.96 -37.14
C LEU A 2 6.61 47.86 -36.90
N VAL A 3 6.28 46.84 -36.13
CA VAL A 3 6.87 45.49 -36.19
C VAL A 3 5.85 44.53 -35.58
N SER A 4 4.93 43.98 -36.39
CA SER A 4 5.09 42.83 -37.29
C SER A 4 5.04 41.49 -36.54
N SER A 5 3.80 41.08 -36.32
CA SER A 5 3.24 39.73 -36.40
C SER A 5 4.20 38.56 -36.56
N LEU A 6 4.23 37.68 -35.55
CA LEU A 6 4.63 36.28 -35.71
C LEU A 6 3.43 35.38 -35.33
N LEU A 7 2.55 35.13 -36.31
CA LEU A 7 1.58 34.04 -36.21
C LEU A 7 2.32 32.73 -36.53
N VAL A 8 2.57 31.92 -35.49
CA VAL A 8 3.03 30.54 -35.68
C VAL A 8 1.80 29.69 -36.01
N ALA A 9 1.67 29.34 -37.29
CA ALA A 9 0.66 28.39 -37.76
C ALA A 9 1.04 26.98 -37.28
N VAL A 10 0.36 26.50 -36.24
CA VAL A 10 0.47 25.11 -35.78
C VAL A 10 -0.38 24.25 -36.72
N ALA A 11 0.27 23.56 -37.65
CA ALA A 11 -0.36 22.54 -38.48
C ALA A 11 -0.63 21.30 -37.63
N ILE A 12 -1.87 21.15 -37.17
CA ILE A 12 -2.34 19.95 -36.46
C ILE A 12 -2.52 18.86 -37.52
N VAL A 13 -1.55 17.97 -37.65
CA VAL A 13 -1.66 16.77 -38.49
C VAL A 13 -2.67 15.85 -37.83
N ALA A 14 -3.90 15.86 -38.35
CA ALA A 14 -4.95 14.94 -37.95
C ALA A 14 -4.57 13.52 -38.38
N THR A 15 -4.13 12.70 -37.42
CA THR A 15 -3.97 11.26 -37.63
C THR A 15 -5.34 10.59 -37.72
N PRO A 16 -5.56 9.67 -38.67
CA PRO A 16 -6.85 9.03 -38.87
C PRO A 16 -7.24 8.16 -37.67
N ILE A 17 -8.49 8.34 -37.24
CA ILE A 17 -9.16 7.52 -36.23
C ILE A 17 -9.28 6.11 -36.80
N ALA A 18 -8.59 5.15 -36.19
CA ALA A 18 -8.76 3.74 -36.50
C ALA A 18 -10.20 3.34 -36.16
N THR A 19 -10.99 3.10 -37.20
CA THR A 19 -12.31 2.50 -37.12
C THR A 19 -12.18 1.08 -36.57
N ALA A 20 -12.59 0.87 -35.32
CA ALA A 20 -12.73 -0.46 -34.74
C ALA A 20 -13.90 -1.17 -35.44
N SER A 21 -13.58 -2.16 -36.27
CA SER A 21 -14.58 -3.09 -36.83
C SER A 21 -15.11 -4.02 -35.74
N PRO A 22 -16.39 -4.43 -35.80
CA PRO A 22 -16.95 -5.43 -34.90
C PRO A 22 -16.40 -6.82 -35.27
N ILE A 23 -15.41 -7.28 -34.51
CA ILE A 23 -14.94 -8.67 -34.56
C ILE A 23 -15.98 -9.57 -33.90
N ASN A 24 -16.93 -10.05 -34.69
CA ASN A 24 -17.73 -11.24 -34.39
C ASN A 24 -16.91 -12.50 -34.75
N GLY A 25 -15.71 -12.58 -34.19
CA GLY A 25 -14.72 -13.62 -34.47
C GLY A 25 -14.43 -14.39 -33.20
N THR A 26 -14.81 -15.66 -33.20
CA THR A 26 -14.45 -16.67 -32.20
C THR A 26 -12.96 -16.57 -31.87
N CYS A 27 -12.62 -15.98 -30.72
CA CYS A 27 -11.25 -15.94 -30.22
C CYS A 27 -10.80 -17.37 -29.92
N LYS A 28 -10.19 -18.04 -30.91
CA LYS A 28 -9.33 -19.20 -30.65
C LYS A 28 -8.23 -18.72 -29.71
N GLY A 29 -8.31 -19.15 -28.46
CA GLY A 29 -7.43 -18.72 -27.39
C GLY A 29 -5.97 -18.89 -27.78
N LEU A 30 -5.30 -17.76 -28.00
CA LEU A 30 -3.84 -17.72 -27.93
C LEU A 30 -3.46 -18.28 -26.54
N PRO A 31 -2.37 -19.07 -26.44
CA PRO A 31 -1.91 -19.60 -25.17
C PRO A 31 -1.74 -18.43 -24.20
N GLN A 32 -2.63 -18.36 -23.21
CA GLN A 32 -2.62 -17.29 -22.24
C GLN A 32 -1.30 -17.38 -21.47
N PRO A 33 -0.59 -16.25 -21.27
CA PRO A 33 0.64 -16.26 -20.49
C PRO A 33 0.34 -16.88 -19.13
N ALA A 34 1.21 -17.79 -18.68
CA ALA A 34 1.05 -18.52 -17.43
C ALA A 34 0.94 -17.52 -16.27
N GLY A 35 -0.30 -17.28 -15.80
CA GLY A 35 -0.54 -16.37 -14.71
C GLY A 35 -0.19 -17.00 -13.36
N ILE A 36 0.28 -16.19 -12.41
CA ILE A 36 0.56 -16.61 -11.04
C ILE A 36 -0.71 -16.49 -10.17
N ASP A 37 -0.97 -17.51 -9.36
CA ASP A 37 -2.12 -17.50 -8.46
C ASP A 37 -1.87 -16.55 -7.27
N CYS A 38 -2.86 -15.69 -6.96
CA CYS A 38 -2.81 -14.71 -5.89
C CYS A 38 -4.15 -14.69 -5.15
N GLY A 39 -4.28 -15.55 -4.14
CA GLY A 39 -5.55 -15.75 -3.44
C GLY A 39 -6.62 -16.35 -4.35
N ARG A 40 -7.71 -15.61 -4.58
CA ARG A 40 -8.82 -15.98 -5.47
C ARG A 40 -8.67 -15.45 -6.89
N THR A 41 -7.63 -14.64 -7.15
CA THR A 41 -7.35 -14.04 -8.47
C THR A 41 -6.10 -14.68 -9.07
N ARG A 42 -6.03 -14.76 -10.40
CA ARG A 42 -4.80 -15.10 -11.12
C ARG A 42 -4.21 -13.83 -11.74
N CYS A 43 -2.99 -13.46 -11.37
CA CYS A 43 -2.30 -12.33 -11.96
C CYS A 43 -1.84 -12.69 -13.38
N ILE A 44 -2.17 -11.85 -14.36
CA ILE A 44 -1.90 -12.10 -15.78
C ILE A 44 -0.69 -11.30 -16.27
N GLY A 45 0.01 -11.83 -17.28
CA GLY A 45 1.23 -11.23 -17.81
C GLY A 45 2.38 -11.32 -16.82
N GLU A 46 3.12 -10.24 -16.64
CA GLU A 46 4.27 -10.16 -15.72
C GLU A 46 3.91 -9.62 -14.33
N GLN A 47 2.62 -9.56 -13.98
CA GLN A 47 2.19 -9.07 -12.68
C GLN A 47 2.63 -10.01 -11.54
N VAL A 48 2.97 -9.40 -10.40
CA VAL A 48 3.33 -10.13 -9.18
C VAL A 48 2.19 -10.10 -8.17
N CYS A 49 2.03 -11.18 -7.41
CA CYS A 49 1.07 -11.23 -6.32
C CYS A 49 1.52 -10.29 -5.20
N CYS A 50 0.71 -9.27 -4.94
CA CYS A 50 1.04 -8.20 -4.00
C CYS A 50 0.47 -8.48 -2.60
N ASN A 51 -0.75 -9.01 -2.54
CA ASN A 51 -1.36 -9.48 -1.31
C ASN A 51 -2.30 -10.66 -1.63
N PRO A 52 -1.93 -11.90 -1.25
CA PRO A 52 -2.73 -13.08 -1.55
C PRO A 52 -4.06 -13.07 -0.79
N THR A 53 -4.13 -12.48 0.40
CA THR A 53 -5.38 -12.38 1.17
C THR A 53 -6.39 -11.46 0.46
N CYS A 54 -5.91 -10.38 -0.15
CA CYS A 54 -6.75 -9.43 -0.92
C CYS A 54 -6.95 -9.87 -2.37
N SER A 55 -6.22 -10.87 -2.84
CA SER A 55 -6.14 -11.23 -4.26
C SER A 55 -5.74 -10.06 -5.17
N MET A 56 -4.77 -9.25 -4.71
CA MET A 56 -4.29 -8.05 -5.38
C MET A 56 -3.00 -8.33 -6.16
N CYS A 57 -3.02 -7.99 -7.45
CA CYS A 57 -1.89 -8.08 -8.36
C CYS A 57 -1.31 -6.69 -8.61
N THR A 58 0.01 -6.59 -8.78
CA THR A 58 0.67 -5.33 -9.13
C THR A 58 1.73 -5.55 -10.21
N ALA A 59 2.13 -4.46 -10.87
CA ALA A 59 3.23 -4.51 -11.83
C ALA A 59 4.59 -4.72 -11.12
N PRO A 60 5.57 -5.36 -11.75
CA PRO A 60 6.92 -5.46 -11.21
C PRO A 60 7.50 -4.09 -10.83
N GLY A 61 8.12 -4.00 -9.66
CA GLY A 61 8.73 -2.75 -9.15
C GLY A 61 7.76 -1.78 -8.48
N MET A 62 6.45 -2.05 -8.51
CA MET A 62 5.47 -1.28 -7.73
C MET A 62 5.45 -1.78 -6.29
N MET A 63 5.48 -0.84 -5.34
CA MET A 63 5.44 -1.15 -3.92
C MET A 63 4.06 -1.69 -3.51
N CYS A 64 4.08 -2.73 -2.68
CA CYS A 64 2.86 -3.32 -2.14
C CYS A 64 2.44 -2.61 -0.87
N THR A 65 1.25 -2.01 -0.90
CA THR A 65 0.61 -1.60 0.34
C THR A 65 -0.06 -2.84 0.92
N MET A 66 0.44 -3.34 2.06
CA MET A 66 -0.27 -4.36 2.83
C MET A 66 -1.51 -3.71 3.44
N GLN A 67 -2.54 -3.54 2.60
CA GLN A 67 -3.84 -3.14 3.05
C GLN A 67 -4.45 -4.33 3.79
N ASP A 68 -4.98 -4.08 4.98
CA ASP A 68 -5.85 -5.03 5.64
C ASP A 68 -7.05 -5.25 4.73
N CYS A 69 -7.16 -6.46 4.21
CA CYS A 69 -8.18 -6.88 3.25
C CYS A 69 -9.48 -7.01 4.02
N GLY A 70 -10.07 -5.86 4.39
CA GLY A 70 -11.07 -5.70 5.43
C GLY A 70 -11.71 -7.02 5.81
N HIS A 71 -11.34 -7.52 6.98
CA HIS A 71 -11.98 -8.67 7.62
C HIS A 71 -13.42 -8.30 7.97
N LEU A 72 -14.26 -8.07 6.96
CA LEU A 72 -15.69 -8.25 7.04
C LEU A 72 -15.91 -9.77 6.96
N GLU A 73 -15.47 -10.47 8.00
CA GLU A 73 -16.11 -11.74 8.30
C GLU A 73 -17.56 -11.46 8.62
N GLY A 74 -18.36 -11.75 7.61
CA GLY A 74 -19.74 -11.33 7.53
C GLY A 74 -20.08 -11.27 6.07
N ARG A 75 -20.42 -12.44 5.51
CA ARG A 75 -21.29 -12.50 4.34
C ARG A 75 -22.36 -11.42 4.54
N PRO A 76 -22.49 -10.41 3.66
CA PRO A 76 -23.83 -9.93 3.41
C PRO A 76 -24.53 -11.16 2.85
N ALA A 77 -25.51 -11.68 3.59
CA ALA A 77 -26.52 -12.51 2.98
C ALA A 77 -26.89 -11.83 1.65
N VAL A 78 -27.07 -12.62 0.60
CA VAL A 78 -27.60 -12.17 -0.69
C VAL A 78 -28.96 -11.52 -0.40
N VAL A 79 -28.98 -10.24 -0.05
CA VAL A 79 -30.20 -9.46 0.00
C VAL A 79 -30.38 -9.01 -1.43
N LYS A 80 -31.42 -9.61 -2.03
CA LYS A 80 -32.01 -9.29 -3.32
C LYS A 80 -31.87 -7.79 -3.66
N PRO A 81 -31.47 -7.43 -4.88
CA PRO A 81 -31.13 -6.05 -5.24
C PRO A 81 -32.32 -5.11 -5.01
N PRO A 82 -32.19 -4.05 -4.19
CA PRO A 82 -33.12 -2.95 -4.21
C PRO A 82 -32.73 -1.98 -5.33
N THR A 83 -33.75 -1.60 -6.09
CA THR A 83 -33.73 -0.63 -7.17
C THR A 83 -33.09 0.69 -6.75
N VAL A 84 -32.17 1.13 -7.61
CA VAL A 84 -31.52 2.44 -7.76
C VAL A 84 -32.27 3.63 -7.14
N VAL A 85 -31.61 4.37 -6.23
CA VAL A 85 -31.58 5.84 -6.22
C VAL A 85 -30.25 6.32 -5.61
N ALA A 86 -29.46 7.10 -6.35
CA ALA A 86 -28.25 7.79 -5.87
C ALA A 86 -28.62 9.04 -5.04
N PRO A 87 -27.87 9.41 -3.97
CA PRO A 87 -26.99 10.59 -4.09
C PRO A 87 -25.74 10.69 -3.17
N LEU A 88 -24.76 11.46 -3.68
CA LEU A 88 -23.71 12.32 -3.08
C LEU A 88 -22.44 11.76 -2.35
N PRO A 89 -21.30 12.50 -2.45
CA PRO A 89 -19.99 12.05 -2.00
C PRO A 89 -19.70 12.43 -0.54
N HIS A 90 -19.22 11.47 0.26
CA HIS A 90 -18.65 11.75 1.58
C HIS A 90 -17.14 11.97 1.48
N LEU A 91 -16.70 13.18 1.85
CA LEU A 91 -15.30 13.52 2.04
C LEU A 91 -14.67 12.69 3.16
N SER A 92 -13.54 12.08 2.82
CA SER A 92 -12.25 12.11 3.54
C SER A 92 -12.29 12.17 5.07
N SER A 93 -11.94 11.05 5.72
CA SER A 93 -11.47 11.02 7.10
C SER A 93 -10.46 9.88 7.31
N ASN A 94 -9.22 10.30 7.57
CA ASN A 94 -8.14 9.69 8.35
C ASN A 94 -8.16 8.16 8.59
N LYS A 95 -7.14 7.46 8.09
CA LYS A 95 -6.62 6.22 8.69
C LYS A 95 -5.09 6.27 8.64
N SER A 96 -4.46 6.85 9.67
CA SER A 96 -3.76 6.13 10.75
C SER A 96 -2.93 4.95 10.23
N ALA A 97 -1.63 5.19 10.12
CA ALA A 97 -0.63 4.15 9.88
C ALA A 97 -0.59 3.21 11.09
N THR A 98 -0.84 1.93 10.86
CA THR A 98 -0.61 0.88 11.86
C THR A 98 0.83 0.41 11.76
N GLU A 99 1.54 0.55 12.87
CA GLU A 99 2.88 0.06 13.14
C GLU A 99 2.99 -1.47 12.91
N PRO A 100 4.07 -1.98 12.28
CA PRO A 100 4.26 -3.41 12.07
C PRO A 100 4.54 -4.15 13.38
N LYS A 101 3.83 -5.26 13.59
CA LYS A 101 4.01 -6.19 14.71
C LYS A 101 5.45 -6.73 14.76
N PRO A 102 6.13 -6.75 15.91
CA PRO A 102 7.48 -7.30 16.03
C PRO A 102 7.45 -8.82 15.79
N THR A 103 8.01 -9.25 14.66
CA THR A 103 8.30 -10.66 14.41
C THR A 103 9.49 -11.08 15.28
N LYS A 104 9.32 -12.22 15.94
CA LYS A 104 10.30 -12.94 16.78
C LYS A 104 11.74 -12.77 16.28
N PRO A 105 12.72 -12.37 17.12
CA PRO A 105 14.09 -12.15 16.65
C PRO A 105 14.70 -13.43 16.09
N ALA A 106 14.99 -13.44 14.80
CA ALA A 106 15.98 -14.36 14.26
C ALA A 106 17.31 -14.01 14.93
N THR A 107 17.98 -14.98 15.54
CA THR A 107 19.31 -14.84 16.15
C THR A 107 20.30 -14.36 15.09
N ARG A 108 20.43 -13.04 14.97
CA ARG A 108 21.38 -12.36 14.10
C ARG A 108 22.71 -12.33 14.84
N PRO A 109 23.86 -12.56 14.18
CA PRO A 109 25.17 -12.38 14.78
C PRO A 109 25.25 -11.00 15.45
N ALA A 110 25.84 -10.96 16.65
CA ALA A 110 25.86 -9.79 17.51
C ALA A 110 26.21 -8.52 16.73
N PRO A 111 25.35 -7.49 16.74
CA PRO A 111 25.65 -6.25 16.05
C PRO A 111 26.92 -5.66 16.69
N LYS A 112 27.85 -5.22 15.84
CA LYS A 112 28.92 -4.28 16.24
C LYS A 112 28.29 -3.17 17.09
N PRO A 113 28.97 -2.60 18.09
CA PRO A 113 28.48 -1.46 18.84
C PRO A 113 28.10 -0.39 17.81
N MET A 114 26.79 -0.23 17.60
CA MET A 114 26.29 0.81 16.72
C MET A 114 26.35 2.06 17.59
N ASP A 115 26.99 3.12 17.09
CA ASP A 115 27.03 4.45 17.69
C ASP A 115 25.63 5.12 17.68
N GLY A 116 24.61 4.34 18.05
CA GLY A 116 23.22 4.71 18.07
C GLY A 116 22.84 5.34 19.40
N VAL A 117 21.87 6.24 19.38
CA VAL A 117 21.33 6.87 20.59
C VAL A 117 20.25 5.99 21.22
N ALA A 118 20.32 5.80 22.54
CA ALA A 118 19.30 5.07 23.28
C ALA A 118 17.96 5.83 23.23
N CYS A 119 16.86 5.11 23.00
CA CYS A 119 15.51 5.67 22.93
C CYS A 119 14.48 4.69 23.51
N GLY A 120 14.21 4.80 24.81
CA GLY A 120 13.30 3.88 25.49
C GLY A 120 13.82 2.43 25.43
N LYS A 121 13.00 1.54 24.88
CA LYS A 121 13.33 0.12 24.68
C LYS A 121 14.16 -0.13 23.40
N ASN A 122 14.32 0.89 22.55
CA ASN A 122 15.02 0.81 21.27
C ASN A 122 16.35 1.60 21.32
N THR A 123 17.21 1.36 20.32
CA THR A 123 18.39 2.18 20.05
C THR A 123 18.29 2.66 18.61
N CYS A 124 18.33 3.96 18.39
CA CYS A 124 18.20 4.55 17.06
C CYS A 124 19.43 4.28 16.21
N ALA A 125 19.26 4.24 14.89
CA ALA A 125 20.40 4.04 13.99
C ALA A 125 21.37 5.23 14.03
N ALA A 126 22.59 5.04 13.53
CA ALA A 126 23.54 6.13 13.40
C ALA A 126 22.96 7.24 12.51
N GLY A 127 22.98 8.48 13.01
CA GLY A 127 22.43 9.66 12.32
C GLY A 127 20.94 9.92 12.59
N GLU A 128 20.25 9.05 13.33
CA GLU A 128 18.88 9.30 13.81
C GLU A 128 18.88 9.90 15.22
N VAL A 129 17.77 10.55 15.59
CA VAL A 129 17.54 11.11 16.92
C VAL A 129 16.37 10.42 17.62
N CYS A 130 16.43 10.34 18.95
CA CYS A 130 15.31 9.83 19.74
C CYS A 130 14.19 10.87 19.74
N CYS A 131 13.05 10.52 19.14
CA CYS A 131 11.87 11.36 19.10
C CYS A 131 11.00 11.17 20.35
N ASN A 132 10.69 9.92 20.69
CA ASN A 132 9.81 9.64 21.82
C ASN A 132 10.33 8.44 22.62
N SER A 133 10.99 8.73 23.73
CA SER A 133 11.57 7.71 24.61
C SER A 133 10.53 6.81 25.27
N SER A 134 9.28 7.27 25.44
CA SER A 134 8.21 6.42 26.01
C SER A 134 7.83 5.29 25.04
N CYS A 135 7.91 5.55 23.74
CA CYS A 135 7.54 4.62 22.68
C CYS A 135 8.75 3.97 22.00
N GLY A 136 9.96 4.48 22.24
CA GLY A 136 11.16 4.09 21.50
C GLY A 136 11.13 4.45 20.02
N ILE A 137 10.52 5.59 19.68
CA ILE A 137 10.41 6.07 18.29
C ILE A 137 11.65 6.91 17.94
N CYS A 138 12.30 6.54 16.85
CA CYS A 138 13.45 7.22 16.25
C CYS A 138 13.03 7.96 14.98
N THR A 139 13.68 9.08 14.68
CA THR A 139 13.38 9.91 13.49
C THR A 139 14.66 10.58 12.96
N PRO A 140 14.71 11.02 11.70
CA PRO A 140 15.80 11.86 11.21
C PRO A 140 15.90 13.20 11.97
N PRO A 141 17.04 13.90 11.97
CA PRO A 141 17.25 15.14 12.73
C PRO A 141 16.22 16.27 12.48
N ASP A 142 15.54 16.26 11.32
CA ASP A 142 14.50 17.23 10.95
C ASP A 142 13.13 16.57 10.72
N GLY A 143 12.98 15.31 11.13
CA GLY A 143 11.72 14.57 11.00
C GLY A 143 10.67 15.05 11.98
N ALA A 144 9.39 15.01 11.57
CA ALA A 144 8.29 15.29 12.47
C ALA A 144 8.28 14.28 13.63
N CYS A 145 8.06 14.78 14.84
CA CYS A 145 8.03 13.96 16.05
C CYS A 145 6.66 14.05 16.72
N ILE A 146 6.01 12.90 16.90
CA ILE A 146 4.75 12.81 17.62
C ILE A 146 4.99 12.34 19.06
N MET A 147 4.64 13.20 20.01
CA MET A 147 4.73 12.91 21.43
C MET A 147 3.42 12.27 21.88
N MET A 148 3.37 10.94 21.79
CA MET A 148 2.27 10.13 22.30
C MET A 148 2.74 9.30 23.50
N PHE A 149 1.85 9.06 24.46
CA PHE A 149 2.13 8.13 25.54
C PHE A 149 1.90 6.70 25.04
N CYS A 150 2.95 5.86 25.11
CA CYS A 150 2.78 4.44 24.87
C CYS A 150 2.50 3.76 26.21
N GLY A 151 1.29 3.23 26.36
CA GLY A 151 0.99 2.34 27.48
C GLY A 151 1.90 1.12 27.39
N ASP A 152 2.47 0.71 28.52
CA ASP A 152 3.05 -0.61 28.63
C ASP A 152 1.90 -1.63 28.51
N SER A 153 1.59 -2.02 27.29
CA SER A 153 0.83 -3.24 27.02
C SER A 153 1.72 -4.43 27.36
N GLN A 154 2.16 -4.53 28.61
CA GLN A 154 2.41 -5.84 29.19
C GLN A 154 1.04 -6.51 29.14
N LEU A 155 0.83 -7.34 28.11
CA LEU A 155 -0.19 -8.38 28.23
C LEU A 155 0.04 -8.98 29.62
N PRO A 156 -0.99 -9.09 30.47
CA PRO A 156 -0.85 -9.80 31.72
C PRO A 156 -0.29 -11.17 31.35
N ASP A 157 0.96 -11.40 31.74
CA ASP A 157 1.56 -12.71 31.69
C ASP A 157 0.56 -13.62 32.39
N ASN A 158 0.01 -14.60 31.67
CA ASN A 158 -0.95 -15.56 32.21
C ASN A 158 -0.24 -16.52 33.18
N SER A 159 0.42 -15.96 34.18
CA SER A 159 0.73 -16.59 35.45
C SER A 159 -0.59 -16.79 36.20
N VAL A 160 -1.41 -17.71 35.70
CA VAL A 160 -2.53 -18.28 36.46
C VAL A 160 -1.89 -19.22 37.49
N PRO A 161 -1.87 -18.91 38.79
CA PRO A 161 -1.48 -19.89 39.79
C PRO A 161 -2.49 -21.05 39.76
N SER A 162 -1.96 -22.27 39.71
CA SER A 162 -2.70 -23.54 39.73
C SER A 162 -3.46 -23.76 41.02
#